data_AF-A0A6M0A486-F1
#
_entry.id   AF-A0A6M0A486-F1
#
_cell.length_a   1.000
_cell.length_b   1.000
_cell.length_c   1.000
_cell.angle_alpha   90.00
_cell.angle_beta   90.00
_cell.angle_gamma   90.00
#
_symmetry.space_group_name_H-M   'P 1'
#
loop_
_entity.id
_entity.type
_entity.pdbx_description
1 polymer ?
#
loop_
_entity_poly.entity_id
_entity_poly.type
_entity_poly.pdbx_seq_one_letter_code
_entity_poly.pdbx_strand_id
1 'polypeptide(L)'
;MPELKIKCQHPESLKIFLKAALEKELQSLSDGIEQTKQRLQKFETKYQLSTEEFIRRYENDEFTETLELDEWIGESWMLKNLCEEVENLQVVEFVN
;
A
#
# COMPACT_ATOMS: atom_id res chain seq x y z
N MET A 1 -16.58 12.94 -10.38
CA MET A 1 -16.26 11.99 -9.29
C MET A 1 -17.49 11.87 -8.40
N PRO A 2 -17.74 10.72 -7.77
CA PRO A 2 -18.80 10.62 -6.76
C PRO A 2 -18.49 11.53 -5.57
N GLU A 3 -19.53 12.08 -4.94
CA GLU A 3 -19.41 12.98 -3.80
C GLU A 3 -19.96 12.32 -2.53
N LEU A 4 -19.27 12.52 -1.39
CA LEU A 4 -19.74 12.15 -0.06
C LEU A 4 -20.24 13.40 0.68
N LYS A 5 -21.51 13.40 1.14
CA LYS A 5 -22.09 14.50 1.92
C LYS A 5 -22.25 14.11 3.38
N ILE A 6 -21.65 14.89 4.28
CA ILE A 6 -21.66 14.65 5.72
C ILE A 6 -22.46 15.74 6.43
N LYS A 7 -23.45 15.38 7.25
CA LYS A 7 -24.16 16.31 8.14
C LYS A 7 -23.49 16.31 9.51
N CYS A 8 -23.10 17.47 10.01
CA CYS A 8 -22.52 17.63 11.34
C CYS A 8 -22.84 19.02 11.93
N GLN A 9 -22.69 19.16 13.25
CA GLN A 9 -22.95 20.42 13.96
C GLN A 9 -21.83 21.46 13.76
N HIS A 10 -20.59 21.00 13.51
CA HIS A 10 -19.40 21.84 13.42
C HIS A 10 -18.58 21.49 12.16
N PRO A 11 -19.01 21.93 10.96
CA PRO A 11 -18.40 21.53 9.68
C PRO A 11 -16.94 21.94 9.54
N GLU A 12 -16.55 23.13 10.01
CA GLU A 12 -15.15 23.58 9.93
C GLU A 12 -14.22 22.72 10.80
N SER A 13 -14.64 22.41 12.03
CA SER A 13 -13.87 21.53 12.92
C SER A 13 -13.71 20.12 12.34
N LEU A 14 -14.78 19.58 11.74
CA LEU A 14 -14.72 18.29 11.07
C LEU A 14 -13.80 18.32 9.85
N LYS A 15 -13.85 19.39 9.04
CA LYS A 15 -12.98 19.55 7.86
C LYS A 15 -11.50 19.58 8.24
N ILE A 16 -11.14 20.33 9.29
CA ILE A 16 -9.76 20.37 9.82
C ILE A 16 -9.33 18.97 10.31
N PHE A 17 -10.20 18.30 11.07
CA PHE A 17 -9.92 16.96 11.57
C PHE A 17 -9.69 15.94 10.43
N LEU A 18 -10.58 15.93 9.42
CA LEU A 18 -10.48 15.01 8.30
C LEU A 18 -9.21 15.25 7.47
N LYS A 19 -8.81 16.50 7.26
CA LYS A 19 -7.54 16.83 6.58
C LYS A 19 -6.34 16.28 7.34
N ALA A 20 -6.27 16.55 8.64
CA ALA A 20 -5.17 16.06 9.47
C ALA A 20 -5.14 14.52 9.56
N ALA A 21 -6.31 13.87 9.58
CA ALA A 21 -6.42 12.42 9.57
C ALA A 21 -5.93 11.82 8.23
N LEU A 22 -6.32 12.42 7.09
CA LEU A 22 -5.86 11.99 5.76
C LEU A 22 -4.35 12.17 5.60
N GLU A 23 -3.80 13.31 6.01
CA GLU A 23 -2.35 13.56 5.95
C GLU A 23 -1.57 12.54 6.79
N LYS A 24 -2.06 12.24 8.00
CA LYS A 24 -1.45 11.23 8.87
C LYS A 24 -1.52 9.83 8.26
N GLU A 25 -2.65 9.47 7.67
CA GLU A 25 -2.83 8.16 7.04
C GLU A 25 -1.89 8.00 5.83
N LEU A 26 -1.84 8.99 4.95
CA LEU A 26 -0.93 9.01 3.81
C LEU A 26 0.54 8.89 4.23
N GLN A 27 0.94 9.54 5.33
CA GLN A 27 2.29 9.40 5.86
C GLN A 27 2.56 7.96 6.36
N SER A 28 1.61 7.38 7.11
CA SER A 28 1.73 6.00 7.59
C SER A 28 1.82 5.00 6.44
N LEU A 29 1.01 5.18 5.39
CA LEU A 29 1.05 4.34 4.19
C LEU A 29 2.39 4.49 3.48
N SER A 30 2.91 5.71 3.34
CA SER A 30 4.23 5.96 2.75
C SER A 30 5.34 5.25 3.51
N ASP A 31 5.31 5.28 4.85
CA ASP A 31 6.29 4.60 5.70
C ASP A 31 6.20 3.07 5.55
N GLY A 32 4.97 2.54 5.42
CA GLY A 32 4.72 1.12 5.14
C GLY A 32 5.24 0.68 3.77
N ILE A 33 5.02 1.48 2.74
CA ILE A 33 5.52 1.23 1.37
C ILE A 33 7.04 1.14 1.37
N GLU A 34 7.71 2.09 2.03
CA GLU A 34 9.18 2.11 2.10
C GLU A 34 9.72 0.87 2.81
N GLN A 35 9.15 0.49 3.95
CA GLN A 35 9.54 -0.71 4.69
C GLN A 35 9.33 -2.00 3.88
N THR A 36 8.19 -2.10 3.19
CA THR A 36 7.86 -3.25 2.34
C THR A 36 8.84 -3.36 1.16
N LYS A 37 9.15 -2.25 0.49
CA LYS A 37 10.15 -2.20 -0.59
C LYS A 37 11.52 -2.65 -0.11
N GLN A 38 11.94 -2.21 1.08
CA GLN A 38 13.21 -2.64 1.68
C GLN A 38 13.22 -4.14 1.98
N ARG A 39 12.10 -4.73 2.40
CA ARG A 39 12.00 -6.18 2.62
C ARG A 39 12.03 -6.96 1.31
N LEU A 40 11.30 -6.51 0.29
CA LEU A 40 11.36 -7.07 -1.06
C LEU A 40 12.78 -7.05 -1.63
N GLN A 41 13.51 -5.93 -1.49
CA GLN A 41 14.89 -5.82 -1.95
C GLN A 41 15.83 -6.86 -1.30
N LYS A 42 15.57 -7.27 -0.05
CA LYS A 42 16.35 -8.34 0.61
C LYS A 42 16.15 -9.68 -0.08
N PHE A 43 14.91 -10.02 -0.43
CA PHE A 43 14.63 -11.24 -1.20
C PHE A 43 15.25 -11.16 -2.60
N GLU A 44 15.03 -10.05 -3.31
CA GLU A 44 15.58 -9.86 -4.65
C GLU A 44 17.11 -9.99 -4.68
N THR A 45 17.77 -9.44 -3.68
CA THR A 45 19.23 -9.55 -3.51
C THR A 45 19.65 -10.98 -3.17
N LYS A 46 18.92 -11.67 -2.28
CA LYS A 46 19.25 -13.04 -1.87
C LYS A 46 19.14 -14.03 -3.03
N TYR A 47 18.07 -13.91 -3.82
CA TYR A 47 17.76 -14.83 -4.92
C TYR A 47 18.29 -14.35 -6.28
N GLN A 48 18.83 -13.13 -6.35
CA GLN A 48 19.28 -12.49 -7.59
C GLN A 48 18.18 -12.47 -8.66
N LEU A 49 16.95 -12.18 -8.23
CA LEU A 49 15.73 -12.29 -9.03
C LEU A 49 14.80 -11.13 -8.65
N SER A 50 14.23 -10.41 -9.62
CA SER A 50 13.24 -9.37 -9.30
C SER A 50 11.97 -10.00 -8.75
N THR A 51 11.23 -9.25 -7.93
CA THR A 51 9.94 -9.72 -7.38
C THR A 51 8.95 -10.06 -8.50
N GLU A 52 8.90 -9.27 -9.57
CA GLU A 52 8.03 -9.53 -10.74
C GLU A 52 8.36 -10.86 -11.41
N GLU A 53 9.65 -11.13 -11.65
CA GLU A 53 10.09 -12.38 -12.26
C GLU A 53 9.88 -13.57 -11.32
N PHE A 54 10.12 -13.38 -10.02
CA PHE A 54 9.83 -14.37 -9.00
C PHE A 54 8.35 -14.80 -9.04
N ILE A 55 7.42 -13.85 -8.98
CA ILE A 55 5.98 -14.15 -9.03
C ILE A 55 5.62 -14.90 -10.31
N ARG A 56 6.09 -14.43 -11.47
CA ARG A 56 5.83 -15.11 -12.76
C ARG A 56 6.29 -16.57 -12.76
N ARG A 57 7.48 -16.84 -12.24
CA ARG A 57 8.05 -18.20 -12.20
C ARG A 57 7.39 -19.06 -11.13
N TYR A 58 7.00 -18.47 -10.00
CA TYR A 58 6.24 -19.13 -8.94
C TYR A 58 4.87 -19.59 -9.45
N GLU A 59 4.15 -18.75 -10.19
CA GLU A 59 2.87 -19.10 -10.83
C GLU A 59 2.98 -20.21 -11.89
N ASN A 60 4.20 -20.48 -12.39
CA ASN A 60 4.49 -21.57 -13.34
C ASN A 60 5.06 -22.83 -12.65
N ASP A 61 4.90 -22.96 -11.32
CA ASP A 61 5.37 -24.09 -10.52
C ASP A 61 6.89 -24.36 -10.61
N GLU A 62 7.70 -23.32 -10.89
CA GLU A 62 9.16 -23.46 -11.06
C GLU A 62 9.94 -23.51 -9.74
N PHE A 63 9.27 -23.36 -8.60
CA PHE A 63 9.88 -23.38 -7.26
C PHE A 63 9.25 -24.46 -6.38
N THR A 64 10.07 -25.02 -5.49
CA THR A 64 9.54 -25.77 -4.34
C THR A 64 9.06 -24.77 -3.28
N GLU A 65 7.81 -24.89 -2.86
CA GLU A 65 7.21 -24.02 -1.84
C GLU A 65 8.02 -24.07 -0.54
N THR A 66 8.25 -22.89 0.04
CA THR A 66 8.84 -22.73 1.36
C THR A 66 8.22 -21.51 2.03
N LEU A 67 8.22 -21.49 3.36
CA LEU A 67 7.73 -20.35 4.13
C LEU A 67 8.37 -19.01 3.70
N GLU A 68 9.63 -19.04 3.28
CA GLU A 68 10.31 -17.83 2.80
C GLU A 68 9.73 -17.30 1.48
N LEU A 69 9.32 -18.19 0.57
CA LEU A 69 8.68 -17.80 -0.68
C LEU A 69 7.26 -17.27 -0.40
N ASP A 70 6.54 -17.88 0.53
CA ASP A 70 5.23 -17.39 0.98
C ASP A 70 5.33 -15.97 1.57
N GLU A 71 6.36 -15.71 2.37
CA GLU A 71 6.65 -14.37 2.89
C GLU A 71 6.94 -13.38 1.76
N TRP A 72 7.72 -13.76 0.75
CA TRP A 72 8.01 -12.88 -0.39
C TRP A 72 6.74 -12.53 -1.18
N ILE A 73 5.87 -13.50 -1.43
CA ILE A 73 4.55 -13.27 -2.05
C ILE A 73 3.72 -12.32 -1.18
N GLY A 74 3.68 -12.56 0.14
CA GLY A 74 2.97 -11.71 1.09
C GLY A 74 3.42 -10.25 1.05
N GLU A 75 4.73 -10.01 1.00
CA GLU A 75 5.29 -8.66 0.88
C GLU A 75 4.94 -8.00 -0.46
N SER A 76 4.91 -8.77 -1.56
CA SER A 76 4.50 -8.25 -2.87
C SER A 76 3.03 -7.79 -2.84
N TRP A 77 2.15 -8.58 -2.24
CA TRP A 77 0.74 -8.22 -2.07
C TRP A 77 0.54 -7.05 -1.12
N MET A 78 1.30 -7.00 -0.03
CA MET A 78 1.28 -5.87 0.90
C MET A 78 1.65 -4.57 0.19
N LEU A 79 2.72 -4.58 -0.62
CA LEU A 79 3.13 -3.40 -1.38
C LEU A 79 2.02 -2.93 -2.33
N LYS A 80 1.40 -3.87 -3.06
CA LYS A 80 0.29 -3.56 -3.96
C LYS A 80 -0.87 -2.89 -3.23
N ASN A 81 -1.32 -3.48 -2.12
CA ASN A 81 -2.45 -2.94 -1.35
C ASN A 81 -2.14 -1.55 -0.79
N LEU A 82 -0.94 -1.33 -0.26
CA LEU A 82 -0.54 -0.02 0.27
C LEU A 82 -0.51 1.06 -0.83
N CYS A 83 0.00 0.73 -2.02
CA CYS A 83 -0.03 1.64 -3.16
C CYS A 83 -1.46 1.96 -3.61
N GLU A 84 -2.34 0.95 -3.69
CA GLU A 84 -3.77 1.14 -4.02
C GLU A 84 -4.48 2.04 -2.99
N GLU A 85 -4.19 1.88 -1.70
CA GLU A 85 -4.74 2.75 -0.65
C GLU A 85 -4.27 4.20 -0.77
N VAL A 86 -2.99 4.42 -1.09
CA VAL A 86 -2.46 5.77 -1.36
C VAL A 86 -3.17 6.40 -2.56
N GLU A 87 -3.31 5.67 -3.67
CA GLU A 87 -4.00 6.15 -4.87
C GLU A 87 -5.45 6.55 -4.57
N ASN A 88 -6.16 5.77 -3.74
CA ASN A 88 -7.53 6.06 -3.32
C ASN A 88 -7.64 7.32 -2.45
N LEU A 89 -6.66 7.57 -1.58
CA LEU A 89 -6.69 8.70 -0.64
C LEU A 89 -6.12 10.00 -1.21
N GLN A 90 -5.16 9.93 -2.14
CA GLN A 90 -4.53 11.12 -2.75
C GLN A 90 -5.50 11.94 -3.61
N VAL A 91 -6.55 11.32 -4.14
CA VAL A 91 -7.56 11.97 -4.98
C VAL A 91 -8.73 12.57 -4.19
N VAL A 92 -8.67 12.54 -2.84
CA VAL A 92 -9.72 13.10 -1.99
C VAL A 92 -9.66 14.63 -1.99
N GLU A 93 -10.73 15.26 -2.46
CA GLU A 93 -10.87 16.72 -2.49
C GLU A 93 -12.01 17.18 -1.57
N PHE A 94 -11.78 18.27 -0.83
CA PHE A 94 -12.81 18.88 0.02
C PHE A 94 -13.54 20.00 -0.76
N VAL A 95 -14.70 19.66 -1.32
CA VAL A 95 -15.59 20.62 -2.02
C VAL A 95 -16.44 21.42 -1.02
N ASN A 96 -16.87 22.62 -1.43
CA ASN A 96 -17.67 23.55 -0.62
C ASN A 96 -19.18 23.35 -0.82
#